data_AF-A0A8J4C587-F1
#
_entry.id   AF-A0A8J4C587-F1
#
_cell.length_a   1.000
_cell.length_b   1.000
_cell.length_c   1.000
_cell.angle_alpha   90.00
_cell.angle_beta   90.00
_cell.angle_gamma   90.00
#
_symmetry.space_group_name_H-M   'P 1'
#
loop_
_entity.id
_entity.type
_entity.pdbx_description
1 polymer ?
#
loop_
_entity_poly.entity_id
_entity_poly.type
_entity_poly.pdbx_seq_one_letter_code
_entity_poly.pdbx_strand_id
1 'polypeptide(L)'
;MNEVISNAAGGWSRLKLCVLIMHYYCRPSGRTCYNAPNMWRLGWVSPLPGGDLNDTTLPVGQPMIFYLPGQNENPHSYLRINPTWATTGSQTYSRLKAPIPAFFISHRYKEVPFDNLSPANSHIAVHTFSGTQDPQSYQNVTLEAFLFVKEEYRAPMPFNLVVRFVTYKSGGNATIIICRADGEEEGGGSSCSDGLDNDCDGLVDFADPDCAYVAPKPPSPRLPPSPRRSPPRPPASSPSQLQSPPSSPSQPQPPPSSPSQPQPPASPPDSPLPPSPPPLLPSPPGTPLHREPPFPPPPPSPRPPPFPRPPPRPPAFPRSPPRSPPPSLTPPTMTPSR
;
A
#
# COMPACT_ATOMS: atom_id res chain seq x y z
N MET A 1 9.14 2.30 -29.01
CA MET A 1 9.05 1.45 -27.78
C MET A 1 8.12 0.27 -27.96
N ASN A 2 6.86 0.46 -28.38
CA ASN A 2 5.93 -0.65 -28.62
C ASN A 2 6.43 -1.68 -29.66
N GLU A 3 7.18 -1.26 -30.69
CA GLU A 3 7.77 -2.16 -31.69
C GLU A 3 8.98 -2.98 -31.19
N VAL A 4 9.74 -2.47 -30.22
CA VAL A 4 10.89 -3.22 -29.66
C VAL A 4 10.40 -4.28 -28.67
N ILE A 5 9.32 -3.99 -27.96
CA ILE A 5 8.66 -4.91 -27.03
C ILE A 5 7.90 -6.01 -27.79
N SER A 6 7.34 -5.71 -28.97
CA SER A 6 6.59 -6.71 -29.76
C SER A 6 7.43 -7.88 -30.27
N ASN A 7 8.71 -7.64 -30.55
CA ASN A 7 9.61 -8.63 -31.18
C ASN A 7 10.36 -9.54 -30.18
N ALA A 8 10.23 -9.32 -28.87
CA ALA A 8 10.82 -10.23 -27.87
C ALA A 8 9.88 -11.43 -27.66
N ALA A 9 10.33 -12.61 -28.09
CA ALA A 9 9.62 -13.87 -27.91
C ALA A 9 9.48 -14.20 -26.41
N GLY A 10 8.24 -14.21 -25.91
CA GLY A 10 7.89 -14.57 -24.53
C GLY A 10 7.83 -13.41 -23.55
N GLY A 11 6.81 -13.42 -22.68
CA GLY A 11 6.58 -12.38 -21.65
C GLY A 11 7.76 -12.20 -20.67
N TRP A 12 8.59 -13.23 -20.49
CA TRP A 12 9.79 -13.20 -19.65
C TRP A 12 10.92 -12.35 -20.24
N SER A 13 11.11 -12.37 -21.57
CA SER A 13 12.12 -11.55 -22.25
C SER A 13 11.72 -10.06 -22.30
N ARG A 14 10.42 -9.77 -22.24
CA ARG A 14 9.89 -8.40 -22.15
C ARG A 14 10.13 -7.77 -20.78
N LEU A 15 9.96 -8.52 -19.68
CA LEU A 15 10.16 -8.00 -18.33
C LEU A 15 11.61 -7.55 -18.10
N LYS A 16 12.60 -8.37 -18.50
CA LYS A 16 14.03 -8.02 -18.36
C LYS A 16 14.47 -6.86 -19.26
N LEU A 17 13.91 -6.74 -20.46
CA LEU A 17 14.15 -5.59 -21.33
C LEU A 17 13.51 -4.30 -20.74
N CYS A 18 12.33 -4.41 -20.13
CA CYS A 18 11.68 -3.30 -19.42
C CYS A 18 12.50 -2.84 -18.19
N VAL A 19 13.07 -3.77 -17.42
CA VAL A 19 14.02 -3.46 -16.33
C VAL A 19 15.20 -2.65 -16.88
N LEU A 20 15.81 -3.11 -17.97
CA LEU A 20 16.96 -2.43 -18.59
C LEU A 20 16.60 -1.01 -19.04
N ILE A 21 15.46 -0.83 -19.72
CA ILE A 21 15.00 0.47 -20.23
C ILE A 21 14.68 1.42 -19.06
N MET A 22 13.95 0.96 -18.04
CA MET A 22 13.53 1.82 -16.92
C MET A 22 14.65 2.15 -15.95
N HIS A 23 15.73 1.36 -15.90
CA HIS A 23 16.95 1.75 -15.18
C HIS A 23 17.52 3.08 -15.71
N TYR A 24 17.43 3.33 -17.03
CA TYR A 24 17.83 4.61 -17.64
C TYR A 24 16.89 5.77 -17.29
N TYR A 25 15.59 5.49 -17.10
CA TYR A 25 14.57 6.50 -16.76
C TYR A 25 14.39 6.74 -15.25
N CYS A 26 15.13 6.01 -14.39
CA CYS A 26 15.16 6.25 -12.95
C CYS A 26 16.45 6.99 -12.50
N ARG A 27 17.25 7.49 -13.47
CA ARG A 27 18.28 8.51 -13.20
C ARG A 27 17.62 9.83 -12.79
N PRO A 28 18.34 10.77 -12.12
CA PRO A 28 17.77 11.98 -11.50
C PRO A 28 16.93 12.92 -12.41
N SER A 29 16.86 12.67 -13.72
CA SER A 29 16.07 13.43 -14.70
C SER A 29 14.87 12.68 -15.28
N GLY A 30 14.67 11.40 -14.96
CA GLY A 30 13.57 10.62 -15.51
C GLY A 30 12.33 10.59 -14.62
N ARG A 31 11.15 10.67 -15.24
CA ARG A 31 9.84 10.83 -14.54
C ARG A 31 9.20 9.51 -14.09
N THR A 32 9.81 8.36 -14.43
CA THR A 32 9.20 7.04 -14.23
C THR A 32 10.26 6.05 -13.75
N CYS A 33 10.13 5.61 -12.51
CA CYS A 33 10.99 4.59 -11.92
C CYS A 33 10.38 3.19 -12.03
N TYR A 34 11.24 2.17 -12.03
CA TYR A 34 10.83 0.76 -11.99
C TYR A 34 10.28 0.42 -10.59
N ASN A 35 8.99 0.72 -10.39
CA ASN A 35 8.22 0.39 -9.19
C ASN A 35 6.81 -0.07 -9.60
N ALA A 36 6.11 -0.73 -8.68
CA ALA A 36 4.81 -1.37 -8.97
C ALA A 36 3.75 -0.42 -9.55
N PRO A 37 3.51 0.77 -8.97
CA PRO A 37 2.48 1.66 -9.52
C PRO A 37 2.83 2.18 -10.91
N ASN A 38 4.10 2.50 -11.20
CA ASN A 38 4.49 2.93 -12.55
C ASN A 38 4.36 1.80 -13.58
N MET A 39 4.73 0.58 -13.21
CA MET A 39 4.61 -0.56 -14.12
C MET A 39 3.14 -0.94 -14.36
N TRP A 40 2.29 -0.85 -13.32
CA TRP A 40 0.84 -1.00 -13.46
C TRP A 40 0.23 0.08 -14.35
N ARG A 41 0.61 1.35 -14.14
CA ARG A 41 0.18 2.50 -14.96
C ARG A 41 0.47 2.27 -16.45
N LEU A 42 1.60 1.65 -16.76
CA LEU A 42 2.00 1.30 -18.13
C LEU A 42 1.36 0.00 -18.66
N GLY A 43 0.61 -0.73 -17.83
CA GLY A 43 -0.01 -2.01 -18.19
C GLY A 43 0.99 -3.17 -18.32
N TRP A 44 2.17 -3.07 -17.70
CA TRP A 44 3.23 -4.09 -17.83
C TRP A 44 3.10 -5.23 -16.83
N VAL A 45 2.43 -4.97 -15.70
CA VAL A 45 2.19 -5.93 -14.62
C VAL A 45 0.75 -5.80 -14.12
N SER A 46 0.28 -6.88 -13.50
CA SER A 46 -1.02 -7.00 -12.85
C SER A 46 -0.85 -7.39 -11.37
N PRO A 47 -1.84 -7.12 -10.52
CA PRO A 47 -1.81 -7.61 -9.15
C PRO A 47 -1.75 -9.14 -9.12
N LEU A 48 -1.21 -9.72 -8.05
CA LEU A 48 -1.32 -11.16 -7.82
C LEU A 48 -2.79 -11.63 -7.91
N PRO A 49 -3.06 -12.88 -8.32
CA PRO A 49 -4.40 -13.45 -8.19
C PRO A 49 -4.89 -13.33 -6.74
N GLY A 50 -6.04 -12.68 -6.53
CA GLY A 50 -6.55 -12.36 -5.19
C GLY A 50 -5.84 -11.20 -4.47
N GLY A 51 -4.88 -10.55 -5.12
CA GLY A 51 -4.07 -9.45 -4.57
C GLY A 51 -4.55 -8.05 -4.97
N ASP A 52 -5.75 -7.92 -5.53
CA ASP A 52 -6.42 -6.64 -5.76
C ASP A 52 -7.51 -6.46 -4.70
N LEU A 53 -7.15 -5.77 -3.62
CA LEU A 53 -7.88 -5.74 -2.36
C LEU A 53 -8.69 -4.45 -2.20
N ASN A 54 -9.81 -4.54 -1.48
CA ASN A 54 -10.67 -3.43 -1.07
C ASN A 54 -11.46 -3.83 0.20
N ASP A 55 -12.42 -3.01 0.63
CA ASP A 55 -13.22 -3.23 1.84
C ASP A 55 -13.96 -4.57 1.91
N THR A 56 -14.30 -5.15 0.75
CA THR A 56 -15.00 -6.43 0.66
C THR A 56 -14.06 -7.63 0.68
N THR A 57 -12.80 -7.45 0.27
CA THR A 57 -11.81 -8.53 0.14
C THR A 57 -10.70 -8.50 1.18
N LEU A 58 -10.59 -7.40 1.94
CA LEU A 58 -9.73 -7.27 3.12
C LEU A 58 -10.58 -6.83 4.31
N PRO A 59 -11.24 -7.79 5.00
CA PRO A 59 -12.05 -7.50 6.18
C PRO A 59 -11.17 -7.03 7.34
N VAL A 60 -11.80 -6.30 8.27
CA VAL A 60 -11.15 -5.79 9.47
C VAL A 60 -10.73 -6.96 10.36
N GLY A 61 -9.55 -6.85 10.96
CA GLY A 61 -9.01 -7.78 11.94
C GLY A 61 -8.77 -9.20 11.45
N GLN A 62 -8.76 -9.43 10.14
CA GLN A 62 -8.46 -10.73 9.56
C GLN A 62 -7.17 -10.69 8.72
N PRO A 63 -6.02 -11.01 9.32
CA PRO A 63 -4.74 -11.01 8.62
C PRO A 63 -4.72 -11.99 7.45
N MET A 64 -4.23 -11.53 6.30
CA MET A 64 -4.11 -12.31 5.07
C MET A 64 -2.64 -12.51 4.70
N ILE A 65 -2.26 -13.76 4.40
CA ILE A 65 -0.90 -14.12 4.00
C ILE A 65 -0.78 -14.12 2.48
N PHE A 66 0.25 -13.48 1.94
CA PHE A 66 0.59 -13.50 0.51
C PHE A 66 2.03 -13.92 0.27
N TYR A 67 2.26 -14.56 -0.88
CA TYR A 67 3.59 -14.92 -1.39
C TYR A 67 3.93 -14.04 -2.60
N LEU A 68 4.73 -13.01 -2.38
CA LEU A 68 5.12 -12.04 -3.39
C LEU A 68 6.38 -12.48 -4.15
N PRO A 69 6.29 -12.81 -5.45
CA PRO A 69 7.48 -13.03 -6.26
C PRO A 69 8.24 -11.72 -6.49
N GLY A 70 9.49 -11.83 -6.93
CA GLY A 70 10.27 -10.67 -7.36
C GLY A 70 9.57 -9.93 -8.50
N GLN A 71 9.54 -8.60 -8.40
CA GLN A 71 8.92 -7.73 -9.39
C GLN A 71 9.50 -7.86 -10.81
N ASN A 72 10.77 -8.25 -10.88
CA ASN A 72 11.57 -8.57 -12.06
C ASN A 72 11.32 -9.97 -12.65
N GLU A 73 10.65 -10.86 -11.92
CA GLU A 73 10.52 -12.27 -12.33
C GLU A 73 9.11 -12.66 -12.80
N ASN A 74 8.08 -11.94 -12.33
CA ASN A 74 6.69 -12.32 -12.57
C ASN A 74 5.85 -11.11 -13.02
N PRO A 75 5.02 -11.24 -14.07
CA PRO A 75 4.04 -10.21 -14.43
C PRO A 75 2.96 -9.98 -13.36
N HIS A 76 2.75 -10.95 -12.46
CA HIS A 76 1.91 -10.83 -11.27
C HIS A 76 2.81 -10.76 -10.03
N SER A 77 3.17 -9.56 -9.58
CA SER A 77 4.28 -9.39 -8.62
C SER A 77 4.07 -8.31 -7.57
N TYR A 78 2.84 -7.84 -7.41
CA TYR A 78 2.50 -6.88 -6.38
C TYR A 78 1.06 -7.10 -5.88
N LEU A 79 0.75 -6.55 -4.72
CA LEU A 79 -0.63 -6.35 -4.26
C LEU A 79 -1.04 -4.92 -4.54
N ARG A 80 -2.28 -4.72 -4.95
CA ARG A 80 -2.93 -3.41 -5.00
C ARG A 80 -4.01 -3.37 -3.93
N ILE A 81 -3.97 -2.42 -3.02
CA ILE A 81 -5.02 -2.20 -2.03
C ILE A 81 -5.68 -0.88 -2.34
N ASN A 82 -6.97 -0.91 -2.67
CA ASN A 82 -7.80 0.26 -2.82
C ASN A 82 -8.56 0.46 -1.50
N PRO A 83 -8.13 1.38 -0.62
CA PRO A 83 -8.72 1.54 0.70
C PRO A 83 -10.04 2.32 0.59
N THR A 84 -11.06 1.70 0.02
CA THR A 84 -12.41 2.25 -0.16
C THR A 84 -13.09 2.58 1.17
N TRP A 85 -12.63 1.98 2.26
CA TRP A 85 -13.05 2.30 3.63
C TRP A 85 -12.46 3.58 4.20
N ALA A 86 -11.34 4.07 3.64
CA ALA A 86 -10.63 5.23 4.14
C ALA A 86 -11.44 6.49 3.84
N THR A 87 -12.24 6.96 4.80
CA THR A 87 -13.05 8.16 4.68
C THR A 87 -12.45 9.28 5.53
N THR A 88 -12.21 10.46 4.96
CA THR A 88 -11.72 11.63 5.70
C THR A 88 -12.89 12.56 6.08
N GLY A 89 -13.61 12.25 7.16
CA GLY A 89 -14.62 13.15 7.74
C GLY A 89 -15.56 13.84 6.72
N SER A 90 -15.79 15.14 6.89
CA SER A 90 -16.67 15.97 6.02
C SER A 90 -16.01 16.44 4.71
N GLN A 91 -14.75 16.09 4.44
CA GLN A 91 -14.08 16.46 3.18
C GLN A 91 -14.21 15.33 2.18
N THR A 92 -14.97 15.59 1.12
CA THR A 92 -15.15 14.68 0.00
C THR A 92 -13.82 14.58 -0.75
N TYR A 93 -13.04 13.51 -0.47
CA TYR A 93 -12.23 12.90 -1.52
C TYR A 93 -13.21 12.42 -2.59
N SER A 94 -13.68 13.36 -3.41
CA SER A 94 -14.42 13.03 -4.61
C SER A 94 -13.44 12.35 -5.55
N ARG A 95 -13.87 11.26 -6.18
CA ARG A 95 -13.19 10.63 -7.33
C ARG A 95 -12.70 11.66 -8.38
N LEU A 96 -13.25 12.88 -8.37
CA LEU A 96 -12.98 13.97 -9.28
C LEU A 96 -12.05 15.08 -8.75
N LYS A 97 -11.75 15.19 -7.43
CA LYS A 97 -10.97 16.32 -6.86
C LYS A 97 -9.71 15.92 -6.08
N ALA A 98 -9.74 14.82 -5.36
CA ALA A 98 -8.59 14.21 -4.71
C ALA A 98 -8.94 12.74 -4.54
N PRO A 99 -8.37 11.82 -5.33
CA PRO A 99 -8.62 10.41 -5.18
C PRO A 99 -7.86 9.85 -3.99
N ILE A 100 -8.52 8.98 -3.20
CA ILE A 100 -7.86 8.21 -2.15
C ILE A 100 -6.76 7.37 -2.82
N PRO A 101 -5.49 7.46 -2.38
CA PRO A 101 -4.43 6.72 -3.02
C PRO A 101 -4.59 5.22 -2.81
N ALA A 102 -4.29 4.45 -3.85
CA ALA A 102 -4.14 3.01 -3.73
C ALA A 102 -2.73 2.68 -3.25
N PHE A 103 -2.61 1.67 -2.40
CA PHE A 103 -1.33 1.13 -1.96
C PHE A 103 -0.86 0.03 -2.92
N PHE A 104 0.42 0.04 -3.22
CA PHE A 104 1.10 -0.96 -4.04
C PHE A 104 2.22 -1.58 -3.21
N ILE A 105 2.08 -2.87 -2.93
CA ILE A 105 3.03 -3.64 -2.12
C ILE A 105 3.78 -4.58 -3.06
N SER A 106 5.08 -4.37 -3.25
CA SER A 106 5.89 -5.21 -4.13
C SER A 106 7.17 -5.68 -3.47
N HIS A 107 7.63 -6.87 -3.87
CA HIS A 107 8.89 -7.42 -3.44
C HIS A 107 9.97 -7.12 -4.49
N ARG A 108 11.05 -6.48 -4.05
CA ARG A 108 12.22 -6.26 -4.90
C ARG A 108 13.45 -6.80 -4.20
N TYR A 109 14.31 -7.45 -4.96
CA TYR A 109 15.62 -7.91 -4.51
C TYR A 109 16.63 -7.72 -5.65
N LYS A 110 17.92 -7.71 -5.30
CA LYS A 110 18.97 -7.48 -6.27
C LYS A 110 19.13 -8.70 -7.20
N GLU A 111 18.82 -8.51 -8.48
CA GLU A 111 19.16 -9.48 -9.55
C GLU A 111 20.39 -8.99 -10.33
N VAL A 112 21.53 -9.61 -10.08
CA VAL A 112 22.77 -9.35 -10.84
C VAL A 112 22.64 -9.97 -12.25
N PRO A 113 23.09 -9.31 -13.33
CA PRO A 113 23.80 -8.02 -13.39
C PRO A 113 22.92 -6.77 -13.60
N PHE A 114 21.59 -6.91 -13.64
CA PHE A 114 20.69 -5.86 -14.14
C PHE A 114 20.24 -4.85 -13.08
N ASP A 115 20.29 -5.23 -11.80
CA ASP A 115 19.90 -4.39 -10.68
C ASP A 115 21.10 -3.97 -9.83
N ASN A 116 21.29 -2.65 -9.71
CA ASN A 116 22.20 -2.03 -8.75
C ASN A 116 21.39 -1.36 -7.63
N LEU A 117 20.67 -2.16 -6.86
CA LEU A 117 19.81 -1.67 -5.78
C LEU A 117 20.64 -1.12 -4.63
N SER A 118 20.17 -0.01 -4.07
CA SER A 118 20.61 0.50 -2.77
C SER A 118 19.38 0.70 -1.88
N PRO A 119 19.24 -0.06 -0.78
CA PRO A 119 20.14 -1.13 -0.35
C PRO A 119 20.02 -2.38 -1.27
N ALA A 120 21.10 -3.18 -1.31
CA ALA A 120 21.18 -4.39 -2.13
C ALA A 120 20.30 -5.55 -1.64
N ASN A 121 19.61 -5.38 -0.51
CA ASN A 121 18.87 -6.43 0.19
C ASN A 121 17.46 -6.60 -0.39
N SER A 122 16.92 -7.81 -0.24
CA SER A 122 15.49 -8.07 -0.44
C SER A 122 14.68 -7.19 0.50
N HIS A 123 13.70 -6.48 -0.05
CA HIS A 123 12.81 -5.61 0.69
C HIS A 123 11.41 -5.64 0.09
N ILE A 124 10.44 -5.32 0.95
CA ILE A 124 9.09 -4.98 0.51
C ILE A 124 9.03 -3.46 0.36
N ALA A 125 8.60 -2.99 -0.80
CA ALA A 125 8.38 -1.57 -1.04
C ALA A 125 6.89 -1.27 -0.94
N VAL A 126 6.54 -0.29 -0.11
CA VAL A 126 5.18 0.23 0.03
C VAL A 126 5.12 1.55 -0.71
N HIS A 127 4.36 1.59 -1.80
CA HIS A 127 4.12 2.81 -2.55
C HIS A 127 2.65 3.19 -2.51
N THR A 128 2.37 4.49 -2.61
CA THR A 128 1.03 5.00 -2.86
C THR A 128 0.95 5.68 -4.22
N PHE A 129 -0.20 5.53 -4.87
CA PHE A 129 -0.48 6.16 -6.15
C PHE A 129 -1.96 6.49 -6.28
N SER A 130 -2.26 7.73 -6.68
CA SER A 130 -3.61 8.27 -6.77
C SER A 130 -4.06 8.48 -8.24
N GLY A 131 -3.25 8.04 -9.21
CA GLY A 131 -3.58 8.16 -10.63
C GLY A 131 -4.41 7.01 -11.19
N THR A 132 -4.77 7.15 -12.47
CA THR A 132 -5.47 6.12 -13.25
C THR A 132 -4.48 5.21 -13.97
N GLN A 133 -4.96 4.09 -14.51
CA GLN A 133 -4.17 3.23 -15.40
C GLN A 133 -4.04 3.85 -16.80
N ASP A 134 -3.49 5.05 -16.85
CA ASP A 134 -3.26 5.81 -18.06
C ASP A 134 -1.76 6.12 -18.13
N PRO A 135 -1.06 5.73 -19.22
CA PRO A 135 0.35 6.10 -19.43
C PRO A 135 0.62 7.61 -19.38
N GLN A 136 -0.39 8.45 -19.61
CA GLN A 136 -0.32 9.92 -19.54
C GLN A 136 -0.70 10.48 -18.17
N SER A 137 -1.01 9.65 -17.18
CA SER A 137 -1.33 10.12 -15.82
C SER A 137 -0.09 10.77 -15.19
N TYR A 138 -0.16 12.10 -14.97
CA TYR A 138 0.90 12.91 -14.36
C TYR A 138 0.97 12.82 -12.84
N GLN A 139 0.21 11.90 -12.22
CA GLN A 139 0.28 11.73 -10.77
C GLN A 139 1.65 11.18 -10.38
N ASN A 140 2.18 11.66 -9.26
CA ASN A 140 3.42 11.17 -8.71
C ASN A 140 3.15 9.90 -7.90
N VAL A 141 4.12 8.99 -7.95
CA VAL A 141 4.19 7.85 -7.04
C VAL A 141 4.94 8.29 -5.80
N THR A 142 4.38 8.00 -4.62
CA THR A 142 5.05 8.21 -3.34
C THR A 142 5.58 6.87 -2.83
N LEU A 143 6.80 6.86 -2.32
CA LEU A 143 7.34 5.75 -1.55
C LEU A 143 7.05 6.02 -0.08
N GLU A 144 6.27 5.16 0.57
CA GLU A 144 5.92 5.29 1.99
C GLU A 144 6.97 4.61 2.87
N ALA A 145 7.39 3.40 2.50
CA ALA A 145 8.34 2.62 3.30
C ALA A 145 9.09 1.57 2.48
N PHE A 146 10.30 1.26 2.94
CA PHE A 146 10.95 -0.02 2.70
C PHE A 146 10.89 -0.85 3.97
N LEU A 147 10.43 -2.09 3.85
CA LEU A 147 10.43 -3.05 4.95
C LEU A 147 11.47 -4.12 4.71
N PHE A 148 12.25 -4.39 5.75
CA PHE A 148 13.11 -5.56 5.87
C PHE A 148 12.43 -6.66 6.68
N VAL A 149 13.04 -7.83 6.72
CA VAL A 149 12.44 -9.01 7.36
C VAL A 149 12.14 -8.73 8.83
N LYS A 150 10.94 -9.10 9.27
CA LYS A 150 10.35 -8.86 10.60
C LYS A 150 9.96 -7.41 10.87
N GLU A 151 10.09 -6.51 9.90
CA GLU A 151 9.56 -5.15 10.03
C GLU A 151 8.10 -5.09 9.57
N GLU A 152 7.44 -4.02 10.02
CA GLU A 152 6.07 -3.72 9.71
C GLU A 152 5.90 -2.24 9.35
N TYR A 153 5.00 -1.96 8.42
CA TYR A 153 4.50 -0.63 8.12
C TYR A 153 3.03 -0.53 8.55
N ARG A 154 2.71 0.52 9.31
CA ARG A 154 1.34 0.90 9.66
C ARG A 154 1.00 2.21 8.97
N ALA A 155 0.02 2.16 8.07
CA ALA A 155 -0.49 3.37 7.43
C ALA A 155 -1.33 4.16 8.44
N PRO A 156 -1.13 5.48 8.55
CA PRO A 156 -1.88 6.30 9.49
C PRO A 156 -3.37 6.32 9.14
N MET A 157 -4.21 6.75 10.09
CA MET A 157 -5.60 7.06 9.81
C MET A 157 -5.72 8.01 8.60
N PRO A 158 -6.71 7.80 7.71
CA PRO A 158 -7.84 6.86 7.81
C PRO A 158 -7.60 5.48 7.16
N PHE A 159 -6.36 5.10 6.85
CA PHE A 159 -6.09 3.87 6.11
C PHE A 159 -6.07 2.62 6.99
N ASN A 160 -5.47 2.71 8.19
CA ASN A 160 -5.33 1.61 9.16
C ASN A 160 -4.89 0.30 8.49
N LEU A 161 -3.95 0.41 7.54
CA LEU A 161 -3.42 -0.73 6.80
C LEU A 161 -2.10 -1.16 7.44
N VAL A 162 -1.99 -2.44 7.77
CA VAL A 162 -0.79 -3.04 8.33
C VAL A 162 -0.16 -3.97 7.31
N VAL A 163 1.14 -3.79 7.06
CA VAL A 163 1.94 -4.59 6.12
C VAL A 163 3.14 -5.13 6.87
N ARG A 164 3.20 -6.44 7.09
CA ARG A 164 4.30 -7.10 7.80
C ARG A 164 5.12 -7.97 6.86
N PHE A 165 6.43 -7.80 6.89
CA PHE A 165 7.34 -8.65 6.13
C PHE A 165 7.82 -9.82 7.00
N VAL A 166 7.35 -11.04 6.71
CA VAL A 166 7.61 -12.21 7.57
C VAL A 166 8.95 -12.85 7.27
N THR A 167 9.15 -13.27 6.02
CA THR A 167 10.34 -14.01 5.59
C THR A 167 10.46 -13.98 4.06
N TYR A 168 11.60 -14.36 3.52
CA TYR A 168 11.78 -14.53 2.07
C TYR A 168 12.71 -15.69 1.76
N LYS A 169 12.57 -16.23 0.56
CA LYS A 169 13.58 -17.10 -0.04
C LYS A 169 14.54 -16.25 -0.87
N SER A 170 15.84 -16.43 -0.68
CA SER A 170 16.85 -15.75 -1.53
C SER A 170 16.60 -16.08 -3.01
N GLY A 171 16.40 -15.05 -3.84
CA GLY A 171 16.03 -15.21 -5.25
C GLY A 171 14.66 -15.85 -5.47
N GLY A 172 13.71 -15.67 -4.54
CA GLY A 172 12.38 -16.26 -4.63
C GLY A 172 11.30 -15.36 -4.01
N ASN A 173 10.24 -15.98 -3.52
CA ASN A 173 9.09 -15.25 -2.99
C ASN A 173 9.36 -14.71 -1.58
N ALA A 174 8.81 -13.53 -1.30
CA ALA A 174 8.63 -13.00 0.04
C ALA A 174 7.26 -13.41 0.59
N THR A 175 7.20 -13.79 1.86
CA THR A 175 5.97 -14.01 2.61
C THR A 175 5.66 -12.75 3.38
N ILE A 176 4.48 -12.19 3.16
CA ILE A 176 3.98 -11.00 3.85
C ILE A 176 2.61 -11.26 4.45
N ILE A 177 2.27 -10.47 5.47
CA ILE A 177 0.93 -10.41 6.04
C ILE A 177 0.37 -9.01 5.77
N ILE A 178 -0.87 -8.96 5.31
CA ILE A 178 -1.66 -7.74 5.14
C ILE A 178 -2.84 -7.82 6.08
N CYS A 179 -3.07 -6.77 6.88
CA CYS A 179 -4.21 -6.70 7.78
C CYS A 179 -4.80 -5.28 7.76
N ARG A 180 -6.12 -5.18 7.97
CA ARG A 180 -6.82 -3.92 8.10
C ARG A 180 -7.28 -3.80 9.55
N ALA A 181 -6.75 -2.82 10.27
CA ALA A 181 -7.07 -2.58 11.67
C ALA A 181 -8.33 -1.69 11.81
N ASP A 182 -9.06 -1.86 12.91
CA ASP A 182 -10.09 -0.93 13.39
C ASP A 182 -9.46 0.23 14.17
N GLY A 183 -8.44 -0.08 14.98
CA GLY A 183 -7.77 0.87 15.86
C GLY A 183 -6.29 0.58 16.07
N GLU A 184 -5.71 1.27 17.06
CA GLU A 184 -4.31 1.08 17.47
C GLU A 184 -4.16 0.04 18.58
N GLU A 185 -5.24 -0.31 19.30
CA GLU A 185 -5.26 -1.24 20.44
C GLU A 185 -6.57 -2.06 20.43
N GLU A 186 -6.51 -3.34 20.82
CA GLU A 186 -7.67 -4.24 20.98
C GLU A 186 -8.37 -4.11 22.35
N GLY A 187 -8.54 -2.90 22.89
CA GLY A 187 -9.05 -2.70 24.26
C GLY A 187 -10.58 -2.68 24.47
N GLY A 188 -11.39 -3.13 23.50
CA GLY A 188 -12.78 -2.69 23.35
C GLY A 188 -13.87 -3.77 23.45
N GLY A 189 -14.32 -4.13 24.66
CA GLY A 189 -15.59 -4.85 24.87
C GLY A 189 -15.67 -6.19 24.13
N SER A 190 -16.40 -6.25 23.01
CA SER A 190 -16.56 -7.48 22.21
C SER A 190 -15.36 -7.83 21.34
N SER A 191 -14.45 -6.89 21.05
CA SER A 191 -13.25 -7.14 20.21
C SER A 191 -12.38 -8.26 20.79
N CYS A 192 -12.27 -8.32 22.12
CA CYS A 192 -11.46 -9.30 22.85
C CYS A 192 -12.00 -10.74 22.87
N SER A 193 -13.01 -11.06 22.05
CA SER A 193 -13.64 -12.37 22.05
C SER A 193 -14.34 -12.72 20.74
N ASP A 194 -14.08 -11.96 19.67
CA ASP A 194 -14.74 -12.13 18.38
C ASP A 194 -13.92 -12.98 17.39
N GLY A 195 -12.72 -13.40 17.77
CA GLY A 195 -11.85 -14.26 16.97
C GLY A 195 -11.01 -13.51 15.95
N LEU A 196 -10.94 -12.18 16.04
CA LEU A 196 -10.22 -11.30 15.12
C LEU A 196 -9.05 -10.60 15.84
N ASP A 197 -8.08 -10.15 15.06
CA ASP A 197 -6.90 -9.36 15.48
C ASP A 197 -7.18 -7.90 15.10
N ASN A 198 -7.99 -7.22 15.92
CA ASN A 198 -8.67 -5.98 15.54
C ASN A 198 -7.73 -4.77 15.44
N ASP A 199 -6.55 -4.82 16.06
CA ASP A 199 -5.47 -3.85 15.90
C ASP A 199 -4.33 -4.34 14.99
N CYS A 200 -4.41 -5.57 14.48
CA CYS A 200 -3.47 -6.18 13.56
C CYS A 200 -2.04 -6.31 14.13
N ASP A 201 -1.86 -6.50 15.43
CA ASP A 201 -0.54 -6.71 16.07
C ASP A 201 -0.04 -8.17 15.97
N GLY A 202 -0.92 -9.09 15.56
CA GLY A 202 -0.65 -10.52 15.40
C GLY A 202 -1.04 -11.37 16.61
N LEU A 203 -1.68 -10.78 17.61
CA LEU A 203 -2.33 -11.43 18.74
C LEU A 203 -3.85 -11.34 18.54
N VAL A 204 -4.59 -12.30 19.09
CA VAL A 204 -6.05 -12.41 18.87
C VAL A 204 -6.72 -12.55 20.22
N ASP A 205 -7.77 -11.77 20.47
CA ASP A 205 -8.64 -11.86 21.64
C ASP A 205 -7.82 -11.90 22.96
N PHE A 206 -8.06 -12.89 23.82
CA PHE A 206 -7.37 -13.07 25.10
C PHE A 206 -5.87 -13.42 24.99
N ALA A 207 -5.35 -13.67 23.80
CA ALA A 207 -3.90 -13.75 23.61
C ALA A 207 -3.27 -12.35 23.53
N ASP A 208 -4.07 -11.32 23.27
CA ASP A 208 -3.68 -9.92 23.22
C ASP A 208 -3.58 -9.32 24.65
N PRO A 209 -2.44 -8.71 25.02
CA PRO A 209 -2.27 -7.96 26.26
C PRO A 209 -3.24 -6.79 26.44
N ASP A 210 -3.70 -6.15 25.36
CA ASP A 210 -4.61 -5.01 25.40
C ASP A 210 -6.01 -5.44 25.85
N CYS A 211 -6.35 -6.72 25.67
CA CYS A 211 -7.55 -7.34 26.20
C CYS A 211 -7.51 -7.63 27.70
N ALA A 212 -6.34 -7.55 28.36
CA ALA A 212 -6.23 -7.81 29.79
C ALA A 212 -6.91 -6.74 30.67
N TYR A 213 -7.11 -5.52 30.14
CA TYR A 213 -7.70 -4.41 30.90
C TYR A 213 -9.22 -4.27 30.72
N VAL A 214 -9.84 -5.11 29.88
CA VAL A 214 -11.29 -5.13 29.64
C VAL A 214 -12.00 -6.02 30.66
N ALA A 215 -11.70 -5.84 31.95
CA ALA A 215 -12.57 -6.40 32.98
C ALA A 215 -13.97 -5.74 32.83
N PRO A 216 -15.07 -6.52 32.75
CA PRO A 216 -16.39 -5.92 32.70
C PRO A 216 -16.55 -5.07 33.96
N LYS A 217 -16.85 -3.78 33.77
CA LYS A 217 -17.29 -2.93 34.88
C LYS A 217 -18.47 -3.69 35.50
N PRO A 218 -18.40 -4.14 36.78
CA PRO A 218 -19.51 -4.86 37.38
C PRO A 218 -20.75 -3.99 37.23
N PRO A 219 -21.93 -4.57 36.93
CA PRO A 219 -23.14 -3.78 36.77
C PRO A 219 -23.27 -2.90 38.00
N SER A 220 -23.25 -1.58 37.80
CA SER A 220 -23.37 -0.61 38.90
C SER A 220 -24.51 -1.09 39.80
N PRO A 221 -24.29 -1.32 41.11
CA PRO A 221 -25.37 -1.73 41.98
C PRO A 221 -26.50 -0.73 41.81
N ARG A 222 -27.67 -1.23 41.42
CA ARG A 222 -28.86 -0.41 41.20
C ARG A 222 -29.10 0.37 42.48
N LEU A 223 -28.81 1.67 42.47
CA LEU A 223 -29.03 2.51 43.63
C LEU A 223 -30.51 2.37 44.03
N PRO A 224 -30.82 2.09 45.31
CA PRO A 224 -32.20 2.05 45.76
C PRO A 224 -32.87 3.41 45.45
N PRO A 225 -34.16 3.43 45.11
CA PRO A 225 -34.85 4.67 44.78
C PRO A 225 -34.74 5.65 45.95
N SER A 226 -34.32 6.88 45.63
CA SER A 226 -34.14 7.96 46.61
C SER A 226 -35.40 8.13 47.47
N PRO A 227 -35.26 8.30 48.80
CA PRO A 227 -36.41 8.61 49.65
C PRO A 227 -37.05 9.92 49.20
N ARG A 228 -38.39 9.92 49.13
CA ARG A 228 -39.23 11.09 48.83
C ARG A 228 -38.81 12.26 49.74
N ARG A 229 -38.49 13.42 49.14
CA ARG A 229 -38.23 14.67 49.86
C ARG A 229 -39.39 14.98 50.82
N SER A 230 -39.08 15.12 52.10
CA SER A 230 -39.97 15.74 53.09
C SER A 230 -40.08 17.26 52.82
N PRO A 231 -41.22 17.88 53.19
CA PRO A 231 -41.49 19.29 52.90
C PRO A 231 -40.61 20.25 53.74
N PRO A 232 -40.43 21.51 53.28
CA PRO A 232 -39.46 22.43 53.85
C PRO A 232 -39.90 22.96 55.23
N ARG A 233 -38.93 23.10 56.14
CA ARG A 233 -39.09 23.73 57.45
C ARG A 233 -38.86 25.25 57.33
N PRO A 234 -39.68 26.10 58.00
CA PRO A 234 -39.49 27.56 57.97
C PRO A 234 -38.27 28.02 58.81
N PRO A 235 -37.79 29.26 58.59
CA PRO A 235 -36.46 29.69 59.02
C PRO A 235 -36.46 30.20 60.46
N ALA A 236 -35.35 30.00 61.16
CA ALA A 236 -35.05 30.70 62.40
C ALA A 236 -33.58 31.17 62.40
N SER A 237 -33.45 32.51 62.31
CA SER A 237 -32.48 33.38 62.99
C SER A 237 -30.99 33.00 63.07
N SER A 238 -30.17 33.76 62.32
CA SER A 238 -28.83 34.27 62.67
C SER A 238 -28.75 34.77 64.14
N PRO A 239 -27.56 34.86 64.80
CA PRO A 239 -26.34 35.43 64.20
C PRO A 239 -24.96 34.90 64.68
N SER A 240 -23.96 35.44 63.98
CA SER A 240 -22.62 35.82 64.46
C SER A 240 -21.42 34.89 64.25
N GLN A 241 -20.48 35.50 63.51
CA GLN A 241 -19.02 35.38 63.56
C GLN A 241 -18.38 34.13 62.96
N LEU A 242 -18.11 34.21 61.65
CA LEU A 242 -17.01 33.48 61.03
C LEU A 242 -15.71 34.26 61.31
N GLN A 243 -14.95 33.78 62.29
CA GLN A 243 -13.52 34.06 62.38
C GLN A 243 -12.82 33.31 61.24
N SER A 244 -11.95 34.01 60.52
CA SER A 244 -11.08 33.43 59.50
C SER A 244 -10.02 32.52 60.13
N PRO A 245 -9.77 31.31 59.61
CA PRO A 245 -8.53 30.60 59.84
C PRO A 245 -7.52 30.82 58.70
N PRO A 246 -6.24 30.51 58.95
CA PRO A 246 -5.11 31.21 58.35
C PRO A 246 -4.63 30.58 57.03
N SER A 247 -3.81 31.38 56.34
CA SER A 247 -3.02 31.03 55.17
C SER A 247 -2.25 29.72 55.35
N SER A 248 -2.50 28.76 54.44
CA SER A 248 -1.67 27.56 54.30
C SER A 248 -0.34 27.87 53.59
N PRO A 249 0.70 27.06 53.84
CA PRO A 249 2.10 27.45 53.69
C PRO A 249 2.65 27.29 52.27
N SER A 250 3.73 28.02 52.05
CA SER A 250 4.56 28.11 50.84
C SER A 250 4.80 26.77 50.14
N GLN A 251 4.66 26.79 48.81
CA GLN A 251 5.12 25.74 47.90
C GLN A 251 6.60 25.37 48.16
N PRO A 252 6.98 24.09 48.06
CA PRO A 252 8.38 23.70 47.92
C PRO A 252 8.95 24.26 46.61
N GLN A 253 10.13 24.89 46.69
CA GLN A 253 10.90 25.30 45.52
C GLN A 253 11.23 24.09 44.61
N PRO A 254 11.30 24.29 43.29
CA PRO A 254 11.82 23.26 42.38
C PRO A 254 13.31 22.97 42.68
N PRO A 255 13.78 21.73 42.48
CA PRO A 255 15.18 21.39 42.67
C PRO A 255 16.08 22.14 41.66
N PRO A 256 17.35 22.38 42.02
CA PRO A 256 18.30 23.07 41.14
C PRO A 256 18.60 22.23 39.90
N SER A 257 18.68 22.91 38.76
CA SER A 257 19.20 22.41 37.50
C SER A 257 20.60 21.81 37.71
N SER A 258 20.70 20.49 37.56
CA SER A 258 21.99 19.79 37.51
C SER A 258 22.62 19.85 36.12
N PRO A 259 23.95 19.74 36.05
CA PRO A 259 24.78 20.48 35.10
C PRO A 259 24.90 19.79 33.74
N SER A 260 25.29 20.61 32.76
CA SER A 260 25.71 20.28 31.40
C SER A 260 26.26 18.86 31.24
N GLN A 261 25.58 18.09 30.39
CA GLN A 261 26.05 16.81 29.89
C GLN A 261 27.45 17.00 29.23
N PRO A 262 28.43 16.10 29.48
CA PRO A 262 29.74 16.18 28.84
C PRO A 262 29.60 16.09 27.33
N GLN A 263 30.38 16.90 26.60
CA GLN A 263 30.48 16.78 25.14
C GLN A 263 30.83 15.34 24.73
N PRO A 264 30.25 14.83 23.63
CA PRO A 264 30.66 13.54 23.08
C PRO A 264 32.16 13.59 22.74
N PRO A 265 32.91 12.50 22.95
CA PRO A 265 34.32 12.45 22.57
C PRO A 265 34.48 12.68 21.07
N ALA A 266 35.55 13.39 20.72
CA ALA A 266 35.92 13.69 19.34
C ALA A 266 35.97 12.41 18.49
N SER A 267 35.51 12.53 17.24
CA SER A 267 35.56 11.49 16.23
C SER A 267 36.96 10.83 16.18
N PRO A 268 37.05 9.51 16.05
CA PRO A 268 38.33 8.85 15.83
C PRO A 268 38.95 9.37 14.52
N PRO A 269 40.29 9.47 14.42
CA PRO A 269 40.95 9.92 13.20
C PRO A 269 40.67 8.94 12.06
N ASP A 270 40.54 9.49 10.85
CA ASP A 270 40.34 8.75 9.60
C ASP A 270 41.26 7.53 9.54
N SER A 271 40.64 6.37 9.30
CA SER A 271 41.37 5.16 8.96
C SER A 271 42.21 5.43 7.70
N PRO A 272 43.49 5.02 7.66
CA PRO A 272 44.32 5.25 6.48
C PRO A 272 43.70 4.58 5.26
N LEU A 273 43.62 5.34 4.16
CA LEU A 273 43.20 4.85 2.84
C LEU A 273 43.90 3.54 2.51
N PRO A 274 43.19 2.53 1.97
CA PRO A 274 43.84 1.31 1.48
C PRO A 274 44.85 1.66 0.38
N PRO A 275 46.00 0.97 0.31
CA PRO A 275 47.01 1.24 -0.71
C PRO A 275 46.42 1.05 -2.10
N SER A 276 46.80 1.94 -3.02
CA SER A 276 46.40 1.88 -4.43
C SER A 276 46.74 0.50 -5.02
N PRO A 277 45.87 -0.07 -5.86
CA PRO A 277 46.17 -1.34 -6.52
C PRO A 277 47.42 -1.20 -7.41
N PRO A 278 48.28 -2.24 -7.49
CA PRO A 278 49.44 -2.21 -8.36
C PRO A 278 49.01 -2.04 -9.82
N PRO A 279 49.85 -1.42 -10.67
CA PRO A 279 49.55 -1.26 -12.08
C PRO A 279 49.35 -2.64 -12.73
N LEU A 280 48.25 -2.78 -13.47
CA LEU A 280 47.95 -3.98 -14.24
C LEU A 280 49.13 -4.29 -15.17
N LEU A 281 49.67 -5.50 -15.04
CA LEU A 281 50.61 -6.07 -16.00
C LEU A 281 50.00 -6.03 -17.41
N PRO A 282 50.78 -5.71 -18.45
CA PRO A 282 50.27 -5.72 -19.82
C PRO A 282 49.83 -7.15 -20.19
N SER A 283 48.62 -7.26 -20.71
CA SER A 283 48.07 -8.51 -21.23
C SER A 283 49.02 -9.13 -22.27
N PRO A 284 49.22 -10.46 -22.27
CA PRO A 284 50.02 -11.12 -23.29
C PRO A 284 49.39 -10.95 -24.68
N PRO A 285 50.20 -10.86 -25.74
CA PRO A 285 49.71 -10.68 -27.10
C PRO A 285 48.80 -11.84 -27.51
N GLY A 286 47.64 -11.50 -28.05
CA GLY A 286 46.57 -12.43 -28.39
C GLY A 286 47.03 -13.53 -29.36
N THR A 287 46.71 -14.76 -29.00
CA THR A 287 46.67 -15.89 -29.94
C THR A 287 45.68 -15.60 -31.08
N PRO A 288 46.00 -15.90 -32.34
CA PRO A 288 45.09 -15.67 -33.45
C PRO A 288 43.84 -16.54 -33.30
N LEU A 289 42.67 -15.90 -33.28
CA LEU A 289 41.38 -16.58 -33.32
C LEU A 289 41.28 -17.40 -34.60
N HIS A 290 41.19 -18.71 -34.44
CA HIS A 290 40.74 -19.61 -35.49
C HIS A 290 39.34 -19.15 -35.91
N ARG A 291 39.21 -18.73 -37.16
CA ARG A 291 37.95 -18.28 -37.75
C ARG A 291 37.00 -19.48 -37.83
N GLU A 292 36.05 -19.54 -36.92
CA GLU A 292 34.93 -20.49 -36.97
C GLU A 292 34.12 -20.20 -38.26
N PRO A 293 33.75 -21.24 -39.05
CA PRO A 293 32.97 -21.02 -40.26
C PRO A 293 31.59 -20.44 -39.92
N PRO A 294 31.03 -19.55 -40.76
CA PRO A 294 29.74 -18.95 -40.50
C PRO A 294 28.65 -20.02 -40.41
N PHE A 295 27.82 -19.92 -39.37
CA PHE A 295 26.64 -20.77 -39.19
C PHE A 295 25.79 -20.78 -40.48
N PRO A 296 25.28 -21.96 -40.91
CA PRO A 296 24.37 -22.02 -42.04
C PRO A 296 23.11 -21.18 -41.73
N PRO A 297 22.53 -20.51 -42.74
CA PRO A 297 21.31 -19.73 -42.54
C PRO A 297 20.19 -20.63 -42.03
N PRO A 298 19.30 -20.11 -41.16
CA PRO A 298 18.18 -20.89 -40.64
C PRO A 298 17.27 -21.36 -41.79
N PRO A 299 16.64 -22.54 -41.65
CA PRO A 299 15.70 -23.03 -42.64
C PRO A 299 14.53 -22.05 -42.83
N PRO A 300 13.96 -21.93 -44.05
CA PRO A 300 12.82 -21.06 -44.30
C PRO A 300 11.64 -21.49 -43.42
N SER A 301 11.03 -20.50 -42.76
CA SER A 301 9.88 -20.70 -41.88
C SER A 301 8.77 -21.48 -42.60
N PRO A 302 8.12 -22.46 -41.94
CA PRO A 302 6.99 -23.16 -42.53
C PRO A 302 5.89 -22.16 -42.89
N ARG A 303 5.38 -22.28 -44.12
CA ARG A 303 4.30 -21.42 -44.64
C ARG A 303 3.11 -21.50 -43.68
N PRO A 304 2.49 -20.36 -43.30
CA PRO A 304 1.33 -20.36 -42.41
C PRO A 304 0.24 -21.30 -42.95
N PRO A 305 -0.46 -22.04 -42.09
CA PRO A 305 -1.61 -22.82 -42.54
C PRO A 305 -2.62 -21.89 -43.22
N PRO A 306 -3.28 -22.33 -44.30
CA PRO A 306 -4.32 -21.53 -44.94
C PRO A 306 -5.40 -21.18 -43.92
N PHE A 307 -5.85 -19.92 -43.95
CA PHE A 307 -6.91 -19.44 -43.07
C PHE A 307 -8.12 -20.41 -43.11
N PRO A 308 -8.72 -20.74 -41.96
CA PRO A 308 -9.96 -21.49 -41.92
C PRO A 308 -10.99 -20.79 -42.80
N ARG A 309 -11.68 -21.53 -43.67
CA ARG A 309 -12.79 -20.97 -44.44
C ARG A 309 -13.80 -20.35 -43.46
N PRO A 310 -14.30 -19.13 -43.73
CA PRO A 310 -15.33 -18.55 -42.89
C PRO A 310 -16.54 -19.52 -42.83
N PRO A 311 -17.21 -19.62 -41.67
CA PRO A 311 -18.37 -20.47 -41.52
C PRO A 311 -19.47 -20.06 -42.52
N PRO A 312 -20.30 -21.01 -42.99
CA PRO A 312 -21.41 -20.71 -43.89
C PRO A 312 -22.32 -19.66 -43.24
N ARG A 313 -22.71 -18.66 -44.04
CA ARG A 313 -23.59 -17.57 -43.64
C ARG A 313 -24.88 -18.17 -43.05
N PRO A 314 -25.31 -17.75 -41.84
CA PRO A 314 -26.57 -18.23 -41.27
C PRO A 314 -27.74 -17.86 -42.19
N PRO A 315 -28.82 -18.68 -42.23
CA PRO A 315 -29.99 -18.41 -43.05
C PRO A 315 -30.58 -17.04 -42.70
N ALA A 316 -30.97 -16.29 -43.73
CA ALA A 316 -31.55 -14.96 -43.57
C ALA A 316 -32.79 -15.03 -42.67
N PHE A 317 -32.77 -14.27 -41.57
CA PHE A 317 -33.94 -14.09 -40.73
C PHE A 317 -35.10 -13.51 -41.57
N PRO A 318 -36.34 -14.01 -41.42
CA PRO A 318 -37.50 -13.43 -42.07
C PRO A 318 -37.65 -11.97 -41.64
N ARG A 319 -37.88 -11.09 -42.62
CA ARG A 319 -38.04 -9.64 -42.42
C ARG A 319 -39.12 -9.37 -41.39
N SER A 320 -38.77 -8.64 -40.34
CA SER A 320 -39.72 -8.07 -39.39
C SER A 320 -40.72 -7.16 -40.11
N PRO A 321 -42.02 -7.16 -39.73
CA PRO A 321 -43.01 -6.26 -40.31
C PRO A 321 -42.66 -4.78 -39.99
N PRO A 322 -43.07 -3.84 -40.86
CA PRO A 322 -42.75 -2.43 -40.71
C PRO A 322 -43.31 -1.87 -39.40
N ARG A 323 -42.45 -1.16 -38.65
CA ARG A 323 -42.81 -0.41 -37.45
C ARG A 323 -43.85 0.67 -37.78
N SER A 324 -44.91 0.73 -36.99
CA SER A 324 -45.92 1.80 -37.02
C SER A 324 -45.28 3.18 -36.84
N PRO A 325 -45.78 4.23 -37.51
CA PRO A 325 -45.27 5.59 -37.36
C PRO A 325 -45.50 6.12 -35.93
N PRO A 326 -44.60 6.98 -35.41
CA PRO A 326 -44.77 7.59 -34.10
C PRO A 326 -45.95 8.58 -34.11
N PRO A 327 -46.66 8.75 -32.98
CA PRO A 327 -47.75 9.73 -32.87
C PRO A 327 -47.20 11.16 -32.96
N SER A 328 -47.87 11.98 -33.76
CA SER A 328 -47.59 13.39 -33.97
C SER A 328 -47.74 14.18 -32.67
N LEU A 329 -46.65 14.77 -32.18
CA LEU A 329 -46.69 15.74 -31.10
C LEU A 329 -47.27 17.05 -31.63
N THR A 330 -48.54 17.32 -31.31
CA THR A 330 -49.15 18.64 -31.47
C THR A 330 -48.58 19.60 -30.40
N PRO A 331 -48.15 20.82 -30.77
CA PRO A 331 -47.72 21.82 -29.80
C PRO A 331 -48.91 22.37 -29.00
N PRO A 332 -48.74 22.71 -27.70
CA PRO A 332 -49.81 23.22 -26.88
C PRO A 332 -50.21 24.65 -27.27
N THR A 333 -51.52 24.83 -27.45
CA THR A 333 -52.19 26.11 -27.67
C THR A 333 -52.04 27.02 -26.44
N MET A 334 -51.47 28.21 -26.62
CA MET A 334 -51.54 29.27 -25.61
C MET A 334 -52.96 29.81 -25.52
N THR A 335 -53.63 29.61 -24.39
CA THR A 335 -54.84 30.33 -24.02
C THR A 335 -54.48 31.66 -23.35
N PRO A 336 -55.08 32.79 -23.76
CA PRO A 336 -54.96 34.04 -23.02
C PRO A 336 -55.93 34.02 -21.83
N SER A 337 -55.42 34.16 -20.61
CA SER A 337 -56.23 34.48 -19.44
C SER A 337 -56.57 35.96 -19.45
N ARG A 338 -57.86 36.20 -19.20
CA ARG A 338 -58.55 37.48 -19.13
C ARG A 338 -58.39 38.13 -17.76
#